data_AF-A0A3B9BHE3-F1
#
_entry.id   AF-A0A3B9BHE3-F1
#
_cell.length_a   1.000
_cell.length_b   1.000
_cell.length_c   1.000
_cell.angle_alpha   90.00
_cell.angle_beta   90.00
_cell.angle_gamma   90.00
#
_symmetry.space_group_name_H-M   'P 1'
#
loop_
_entity.id
_entity.type
_entity.pdbx_description
1 polymer ?
#
loop_
_entity_poly.entity_id
_entity_poly.type
_entity_poly.pdbx_seq_one_letter_code
_entity_poly.pdbx_strand_id
1 'polypeptide(L)'
;MGLGVAIALTAFAVDIATPPGVAVGVFPYFLVVLLTAWMPWRLSPLVALLGCSALTLIGYAMIEGVPGPIILINRLFIIFAMAIMTLLVMLRNKADRALADQRAGLEHLVVERTAELSERNVALEREIESRQRSCAALEVRERQFSRLVEFAPTPVLILSRDAEKIIYANPEARRVLELDPSDFGQRELTDYLVKPEEALQIRDA
;
A
#
# COMPACT_ATOMS: atom_id res chain seq x y z
N MET A 1 8.19 -21.50 -32.62
CA MET A 1 8.12 -21.26 -34.08
C MET A 1 7.92 -22.56 -34.86
N GLY A 2 8.70 -23.63 -34.61
CA GLY A 2 8.56 -24.88 -35.37
C GLY A 2 7.18 -25.55 -35.31
N LEU A 3 6.52 -25.57 -34.14
CA LEU A 3 5.24 -26.26 -33.97
C LEU A 3 4.08 -25.61 -34.78
N GLY A 4 4.00 -24.27 -34.78
CA GLY A 4 2.98 -23.54 -35.54
C GLY A 4 3.16 -23.65 -37.05
N VAL A 5 4.41 -23.63 -37.52
CA VAL A 5 4.74 -23.84 -38.95
C VAL A 5 4.46 -25.27 -39.37
N ALA A 6 4.80 -26.27 -38.55
CA ALA A 6 4.51 -27.67 -38.82
C ALA A 6 3.01 -27.94 -38.93
N ILE A 7 2.20 -27.34 -38.05
CA ILE A 7 0.73 -27.45 -38.09
C ILE A 7 0.15 -26.73 -39.30
N ALA A 8 0.68 -25.56 -39.68
CA ALA A 8 0.27 -24.87 -40.90
C ALA A 8 0.57 -25.67 -42.18
N LEU A 9 1.74 -26.32 -42.24
CA LEU A 9 2.12 -27.18 -43.36
C LEU A 9 1.26 -28.46 -43.42
N THR A 10 0.93 -29.07 -42.27
CA THR A 10 0.01 -30.21 -42.24
C THR A 10 -1.42 -29.81 -42.59
N ALA A 11 -1.88 -28.64 -42.14
CA ALA A 11 -3.16 -28.06 -42.54
C ALA A 11 -3.25 -27.89 -44.07
N PHE A 12 -2.19 -27.37 -44.68
CA PHE A 12 -2.09 -27.17 -46.12
C PHE A 12 -2.07 -28.49 -46.90
N ALA A 13 -1.32 -29.50 -46.42
CA ALA A 13 -1.32 -30.82 -47.04
C ALA A 13 -2.70 -31.49 -46.98
N VAL A 14 -3.42 -31.33 -45.87
CA VAL A 14 -4.81 -31.82 -45.73
C VAL A 14 -5.76 -31.05 -46.65
N ASP A 15 -5.62 -29.73 -46.76
CA ASP A 15 -6.44 -28.89 -47.64
C ASP A 15 -6.30 -29.27 -49.12
N ILE A 16 -5.08 -29.60 -49.57
CA ILE A 16 -4.81 -30.08 -50.95
C ILE A 16 -5.43 -31.46 -51.18
N ALA A 17 -5.38 -32.35 -50.19
CA ALA A 17 -5.88 -33.72 -50.30
C ALA A 17 -7.41 -33.81 -50.20
N THR A 18 -8.10 -32.72 -49.77
CA THR A 18 -9.54 -32.72 -49.57
C THR A 18 -10.26 -32.31 -50.87
N PRO A 19 -11.24 -33.08 -51.39
CA PRO A 19 -11.99 -32.72 -52.58
C PRO A 19 -12.67 -31.35 -52.44
N PRO A 20 -12.74 -30.57 -53.54
CA PRO A 20 -13.36 -29.25 -53.54
C PRO A 20 -14.85 -29.36 -53.20
N GLY A 21 -15.26 -28.78 -52.07
CA GLY A 21 -16.67 -28.76 -51.65
C GLY A 21 -16.89 -29.06 -50.17
N VAL A 22 -15.87 -29.54 -49.45
CA VAL A 22 -15.94 -29.77 -48.00
C VAL A 22 -15.04 -28.76 -47.27
N ALA A 23 -15.64 -27.88 -46.47
CA ALA A 23 -14.94 -26.83 -45.69
C ALA A 23 -14.12 -27.36 -44.50
N VAL A 24 -13.62 -28.61 -44.58
CA VAL A 24 -12.84 -29.26 -43.51
C VAL A 24 -11.43 -28.68 -43.40
N GLY A 25 -10.89 -28.09 -44.47
CA GLY A 25 -9.57 -27.44 -44.48
C GLY A 25 -9.46 -26.20 -43.57
N VAL A 26 -10.57 -25.61 -43.12
CA VAL A 26 -10.58 -24.36 -42.31
C VAL A 26 -10.20 -24.62 -40.84
N PHE A 27 -10.60 -25.76 -40.27
CA PHE A 27 -10.39 -26.11 -38.86
C PHE A 27 -8.92 -26.11 -38.40
N PRO A 28 -7.95 -26.68 -39.15
CA PRO A 28 -6.57 -26.70 -38.70
C PRO A 28 -5.89 -25.31 -38.72
N TYR A 29 -6.34 -24.36 -39.55
CA TYR A 29 -5.83 -22.99 -39.52
C TYR A 29 -6.26 -22.21 -38.26
N PHE A 30 -7.46 -22.47 -37.74
CA PHE A 30 -7.87 -21.92 -36.44
C PHE A 30 -6.94 -22.39 -35.32
N LEU A 31 -6.51 -23.66 -35.35
CA LEU A 31 -5.58 -24.22 -34.37
C LEU A 31 -4.22 -23.51 -34.41
N VAL A 32 -3.70 -23.21 -35.61
CA VAL A 32 -2.43 -22.47 -35.77
C VAL A 32 -2.53 -21.07 -35.18
N VAL A 33 -3.61 -20.35 -35.44
CA VAL A 33 -3.79 -18.98 -34.92
C VAL A 33 -3.99 -18.99 -33.41
N LEU A 34 -4.73 -19.98 -32.88
CA LEU A 34 -4.88 -20.18 -31.44
C LEU A 34 -3.54 -20.49 -30.76
N LEU A 35 -2.66 -21.25 -31.42
CA LEU A 35 -1.30 -21.54 -30.95
C LEU A 35 -0.39 -20.30 -31.01
N THR A 36 -0.55 -19.41 -31.99
CA THR A 36 0.17 -18.13 -31.98
C THR A 36 -0.26 -17.19 -30.84
N ALA A 37 -1.46 -17.38 -30.26
CA ALA A 37 -1.89 -16.63 -29.09
C ALA A 37 -1.02 -16.91 -27.84
N TRP A 38 -0.33 -18.05 -27.81
CA TRP A 38 0.59 -18.44 -26.74
C TRP A 38 2.03 -17.95 -26.97
N MET A 39 2.31 -17.31 -28.11
CA MET A 39 3.65 -16.89 -28.49
C MET A 39 3.83 -15.37 -28.21
N PRO A 40 4.81 -14.95 -27.38
CA PRO A 40 4.87 -13.59 -26.83
C PRO A 40 5.37 -12.49 -27.81
N TRP A 41 5.68 -12.82 -29.07
CA TRP A 41 6.26 -11.88 -30.04
C TRP A 41 5.18 -11.02 -30.75
N ARG A 42 5.35 -9.68 -30.70
CA ARG A 42 4.37 -8.69 -31.21
C ARG A 42 4.04 -8.81 -32.70
N LEU A 43 4.93 -9.38 -33.51
CA LEU A 43 4.77 -9.53 -34.96
C LEU A 43 4.35 -10.94 -35.39
N SER A 44 4.36 -11.92 -34.49
CA SER A 44 4.06 -13.32 -34.81
C SER A 44 2.69 -13.56 -35.47
N PRO A 45 1.58 -12.93 -35.05
CA PRO A 45 0.28 -13.22 -35.67
C PRO A 45 0.13 -12.54 -37.04
N LEU A 46 0.76 -11.37 -37.26
CA LEU A 46 0.77 -10.71 -38.59
C LEU A 46 1.62 -11.48 -39.61
N VAL A 47 2.78 -11.97 -39.19
CA VAL A 47 3.64 -12.81 -40.05
C VAL A 47 2.95 -14.14 -40.37
N ALA A 48 2.25 -14.74 -39.40
CA ALA A 48 1.46 -15.95 -39.62
C ALA A 48 0.30 -15.72 -40.61
N LEU A 49 -0.40 -14.57 -40.50
CA LEU A 49 -1.46 -14.18 -41.42
C LEU A 49 -0.94 -14.01 -42.86
N LEU A 50 0.17 -13.28 -43.04
CA LEU A 50 0.80 -13.07 -44.36
C LEU A 50 1.30 -14.39 -44.96
N GLY A 51 1.95 -15.23 -44.16
CA GLY A 51 2.44 -16.54 -44.60
C GLY A 51 1.30 -17.48 -45.00
N CYS A 52 0.22 -17.52 -44.22
CA CYS A 52 -0.94 -18.35 -44.55
C CYS A 52 -1.70 -17.83 -45.78
N SER A 53 -1.82 -16.51 -45.94
CA SER A 53 -2.45 -15.89 -47.11
C SER A 53 -1.67 -16.17 -48.39
N ALA A 54 -0.33 -16.12 -48.34
CA ALA A 54 0.52 -16.49 -49.48
C ALA A 54 0.39 -17.98 -49.81
N LEU A 55 0.34 -18.85 -48.79
CA LEU A 55 0.18 -20.29 -48.95
C LEU A 55 -1.18 -20.64 -49.58
N THR A 56 -2.24 -19.91 -49.22
CA THR A 56 -3.57 -20.08 -49.84
C THR A 56 -3.59 -19.64 -51.31
N LEU A 57 -2.85 -18.58 -51.65
CA LEU A 57 -2.72 -18.10 -53.03
C LEU A 57 -1.93 -19.08 -53.91
N ILE A 58 -0.88 -19.68 -53.37
CA ILE A 58 -0.09 -20.73 -54.05
C ILE A 58 -0.95 -21.98 -54.29
N GLY A 59 -1.77 -22.37 -53.30
CA GLY A 59 -2.72 -23.48 -53.45
C GLY A 59 -3.79 -23.25 -54.53
N TYR A 60 -4.16 -21.99 -54.81
CA TYR A 60 -5.08 -21.65 -55.89
C TYR A 60 -4.48 -21.92 -57.29
N ALA A 61 -3.19 -21.70 -57.47
CA ALA A 61 -2.52 -21.85 -58.76
C ALA A 61 -2.24 -23.33 -59.14
N MET A 62 -2.28 -24.26 -58.19
CA MET A 62 -1.95 -25.68 -58.40
C MET A 62 -3.18 -26.58 -58.67
N ILE A 63 -4.40 -26.09 -58.45
CA ILE A 63 -5.62 -26.88 -58.58
C ILE A 63 -6.30 -26.57 -59.92
N GLU A 64 -6.18 -27.48 -60.88
CA GLU A 64 -6.90 -27.45 -62.16
C GLU A 64 -8.11 -28.40 -62.12
N GLY A 65 -9.26 -27.98 -62.65
CA GLY A 65 -10.44 -28.86 -62.83
C GLY A 65 -11.64 -28.66 -61.87
N VAL A 66 -11.68 -27.57 -61.11
CA VAL A 66 -12.74 -27.27 -60.11
C VAL A 66 -13.49 -25.98 -60.48
N PRO A 67 -14.83 -25.87 -60.23
CA PRO A 67 -15.56 -24.62 -60.47
C PRO A 67 -14.98 -23.44 -59.66
N GLY A 68 -14.47 -22.43 -60.37
CA GLY A 68 -13.81 -21.26 -59.79
C GLY A 68 -14.55 -20.54 -58.64
N PRO A 69 -15.89 -20.38 -58.66
CA PRO A 69 -16.61 -19.69 -57.60
C PRO A 69 -16.56 -20.39 -56.23
N ILE A 70 -16.54 -21.73 -56.20
CA ILE A 70 -16.53 -22.51 -54.96
C ILE A 70 -15.18 -22.33 -54.22
N ILE A 71 -14.08 -22.29 -54.97
CA ILE A 71 -12.74 -22.06 -54.42
C ILE A 71 -12.65 -20.64 -53.85
N LEU A 72 -13.18 -19.64 -54.56
CA LEU A 72 -13.12 -18.24 -54.14
C LEU A 72 -13.85 -18.01 -52.81
N ILE A 73 -15.05 -18.59 -52.65
CA ILE A 73 -15.86 -18.47 -51.42
C ILE A 73 -15.14 -19.10 -50.22
N ASN A 74 -14.60 -20.31 -50.38
CA ASN A 74 -13.86 -20.98 -49.30
C ASN A 74 -12.61 -20.19 -48.88
N ARG A 75 -11.88 -19.61 -49.85
CA ARG A 75 -10.67 -18.83 -49.59
C ARG A 75 -10.98 -17.50 -48.89
N LEU A 76 -12.06 -16.81 -49.29
CA LEU A 76 -12.50 -15.60 -48.60
C LEU A 76 -12.87 -15.88 -47.14
N PHE A 77 -13.51 -17.03 -46.88
CA PHE A 77 -13.88 -17.45 -45.53
C PHE A 77 -12.66 -17.69 -44.64
N ILE A 78 -11.61 -18.35 -45.16
CA ILE A 78 -10.35 -18.59 -44.43
C ILE A 78 -9.65 -17.28 -44.10
N ILE A 79 -9.51 -16.37 -45.07
CA ILE A 79 -8.84 -15.07 -44.87
C ILE A 79 -9.61 -14.24 -43.82
N PHE A 80 -10.93 -14.21 -43.93
CA PHE A 80 -11.79 -13.49 -42.99
C PHE A 80 -11.70 -14.05 -41.57
N ALA A 81 -11.77 -15.38 -41.43
CA ALA A 81 -11.60 -16.07 -40.17
C ALA A 81 -10.23 -15.81 -39.52
N MET A 82 -9.14 -15.86 -40.30
CA MET A 82 -7.80 -15.55 -39.81
C MET A 82 -7.66 -14.08 -39.40
N ALA A 83 -8.25 -13.15 -40.15
CA ALA A 83 -8.22 -11.73 -39.83
C ALA A 83 -8.93 -11.43 -38.50
N ILE A 84 -10.12 -12.01 -38.28
CA ILE A 84 -10.85 -11.86 -37.02
C ILE A 84 -10.05 -12.44 -35.86
N MET A 85 -9.51 -13.64 -36.01
CA MET A 85 -8.74 -14.29 -34.94
C MET A 85 -7.48 -13.48 -34.60
N THR A 86 -6.77 -12.99 -35.62
CA THR A 86 -5.60 -12.13 -35.44
C THR A 86 -5.96 -10.85 -34.68
N LEU A 87 -7.07 -10.21 -35.06
CA LEU A 87 -7.57 -9.01 -34.37
C LEU A 87 -7.90 -9.29 -32.90
N LEU A 88 -8.61 -10.40 -32.62
CA LEU A 88 -8.99 -10.80 -31.27
C LEU A 88 -7.76 -11.03 -30.37
N VAL A 89 -6.76 -11.74 -30.89
CA VAL A 89 -5.49 -11.99 -30.19
C VAL A 89 -4.73 -10.69 -29.96
N MET A 90 -4.70 -9.77 -30.93
CA MET A 90 -4.06 -8.47 -30.78
C MET A 90 -4.75 -7.60 -29.73
N LEU A 91 -6.09 -7.57 -29.70
CA LEU A 91 -6.86 -6.84 -28.70
C LEU A 91 -6.61 -7.39 -27.30
N ARG A 92 -6.68 -8.72 -27.13
CA ARG A 92 -6.36 -9.39 -25.86
C ARG A 92 -4.96 -9.05 -25.38
N ASN A 93 -3.95 -9.20 -26.25
CA ASN A 93 -2.56 -8.93 -25.91
C ASN A 93 -2.28 -7.46 -25.59
N LYS A 94 -3.12 -6.51 -26.05
CA LYS A 94 -3.05 -5.11 -25.65
C LYS A 94 -3.68 -4.90 -24.27
N ALA A 95 -4.84 -5.49 -24.01
CA ALA A 95 -5.51 -5.43 -22.72
C ALA A 95 -4.64 -6.04 -21.60
N ASP A 96 -4.06 -7.22 -21.85
CA ASP A 96 -3.18 -7.90 -20.88
C ASP A 96 -1.95 -7.05 -20.55
N ARG A 97 -1.39 -6.32 -21.52
CA ARG A 97 -0.27 -5.40 -21.30
C ARG A 97 -0.68 -4.17 -20.49
N ALA A 98 -1.79 -3.53 -20.84
CA ALA A 98 -2.28 -2.38 -20.09
C ALA A 98 -2.54 -2.74 -18.61
N LEU A 99 -3.09 -3.94 -18.35
CA LEU A 99 -3.27 -4.47 -17.01
C LEU A 99 -1.94 -4.74 -16.31
N ALA A 100 -0.96 -5.32 -17.01
CA ALA A 100 0.36 -5.57 -16.45
C ALA A 100 1.08 -4.27 -16.07
N ASP A 101 1.04 -3.25 -16.93
CA ASP A 101 1.65 -1.94 -16.68
C ASP A 101 0.98 -1.23 -15.49
N GLN A 102 -0.35 -1.28 -15.39
CA GLN A 102 -1.09 -0.75 -14.24
C GLN A 102 -0.74 -1.48 -12.94
N ARG A 103 -0.65 -2.81 -12.97
CA ARG A 103 -0.25 -3.62 -11.81
C ARG A 103 1.16 -3.28 -11.36
N ALA A 104 2.11 -3.21 -12.27
CA ALA A 104 3.50 -2.85 -11.95
C ALA A 104 3.59 -1.45 -11.31
N GLY A 105 2.82 -0.48 -11.82
CA GLY A 105 2.75 0.86 -11.22
C GLY A 105 2.14 0.84 -9.82
N LEU A 106 1.04 0.11 -9.61
CA LEU A 106 0.42 -0.03 -8.28
C LEU A 106 1.32 -0.76 -7.30
N GLU A 107 2.00 -1.83 -7.71
CA GLU A 107 2.95 -2.57 -6.89
C GLU A 107 4.10 -1.66 -6.44
N HIS A 108 4.63 -0.82 -7.33
CA HIS A 108 5.65 0.16 -6.98
C HIS A 108 5.14 1.16 -5.93
N LEU A 109 3.96 1.74 -6.14
CA LEU A 109 3.34 2.66 -5.18
C LEU A 109 3.07 2.00 -3.83
N VAL A 110 2.62 0.74 -3.82
CA VAL A 110 2.39 -0.01 -2.58
C VAL A 110 3.69 -0.18 -1.82
N VAL A 111 4.77 -0.62 -2.50
CA VAL A 111 6.08 -0.78 -1.86
C VAL A 111 6.59 0.54 -1.29
N GLU A 112 6.51 1.62 -2.07
CA GLU A 112 6.94 2.96 -1.64
C GLU A 112 6.16 3.45 -0.41
N ARG A 113 4.83 3.35 -0.44
CA ARG A 113 3.97 3.80 0.66
C ARG A 113 4.07 2.91 1.88
N THR A 114 4.27 1.60 1.71
CA THR A 114 4.53 0.69 2.83
C THR A 114 5.87 1.00 3.49
N ALA A 115 6.91 1.34 2.72
CA ALA A 115 8.19 1.77 3.28
C ALA A 115 8.05 3.10 4.05
N GLU A 116 7.39 4.11 3.47
CA GLU A 116 7.14 5.40 4.13
C GLU A 116 6.31 5.24 5.42
N LEU A 117 5.24 4.44 5.38
CA LEU A 117 4.42 4.18 6.56
C LEU A 117 5.19 3.41 7.64
N SER A 118 6.00 2.42 7.25
CA SER A 118 6.83 1.68 8.19
C SER A 118 7.85 2.58 8.87
N GLU A 119 8.49 3.48 8.12
CA GLU A 119 9.45 4.45 8.67
C GLU A 119 8.76 5.38 9.68
N ARG A 120 7.60 5.93 9.31
CA ARG A 120 6.82 6.79 10.21
C ARG A 120 6.34 6.05 11.45
N ASN A 121 5.92 4.80 11.31
CA ASN A 121 5.47 4.01 12.46
C ASN A 121 6.60 3.80 13.45
N VAL A 122 7.79 3.42 12.97
CA VAL A 122 8.99 3.31 13.81
C VAL A 122 9.36 4.65 14.48
N ALA A 123 9.23 5.76 13.76
CA ALA A 123 9.49 7.08 14.33
C ALA A 123 8.50 7.44 15.45
N LEU A 124 7.20 7.16 15.25
CA LEU A 124 6.14 7.40 16.23
C LEU A 124 6.30 6.49 17.46
N GLU A 125 6.63 5.22 17.26
CA GLU A 125 6.89 4.28 18.36
C GLU A 125 8.06 4.78 19.23
N ARG A 126 9.14 5.28 18.62
CA ARG A 126 10.26 5.89 19.36
C ARG A 126 9.84 7.15 20.13
N GLU A 127 8.99 7.99 19.54
CA GLU A 127 8.49 9.19 20.22
C GLU A 127 7.62 8.81 21.43
N ILE A 128 6.73 7.84 21.28
CA ILE A 128 5.90 7.31 22.37
C ILE A 128 6.78 6.78 23.49
N GLU A 129 7.78 5.96 23.17
CA GLU A 129 8.70 5.41 24.17
C GLU A 129 9.47 6.53 24.89
N SER A 130 9.96 7.54 24.16
CA SER A 130 10.62 8.71 24.75
C SER A 130 9.72 9.50 25.69
N ARG A 131 8.45 9.72 25.29
CA ARG A 131 7.46 10.40 26.13
C ARG A 131 7.14 9.59 27.39
N GLN A 132 6.94 8.28 27.25
CA GLN A 132 6.68 7.39 28.39
C GLN A 132 7.84 7.40 29.39
N ARG A 133 9.09 7.32 28.92
CA ARG A 133 10.28 7.42 29.78
C ARG A 133 10.34 8.76 30.52
N SER A 134 10.00 9.85 29.84
CA SER A 134 9.99 11.19 30.44
C SER A 134 8.90 11.34 31.50
N CYS A 135 7.68 10.87 31.21
CA CYS A 135 6.57 10.86 32.18
C CYS A 135 6.90 9.97 33.39
N ALA A 136 7.44 8.78 33.19
CA ALA A 136 7.82 7.89 34.28
C ALA A 136 8.93 8.50 35.15
N ALA A 137 9.94 9.14 34.54
CA ALA A 137 10.97 9.86 35.28
C ALA A 137 10.40 11.04 36.08
N LEU A 138 9.42 11.76 35.51
CA LEU A 138 8.71 12.84 36.20
C LEU A 138 7.92 12.31 37.40
N GLU A 139 7.14 11.24 37.23
CA GLU A 139 6.38 10.61 38.31
C GLU A 139 7.29 10.11 39.44
N VAL A 140 8.43 9.49 39.11
CA VAL A 140 9.39 9.03 40.11
C VAL A 140 9.96 10.22 40.89
N ARG A 141 10.31 11.31 40.21
CA ARG A 141 10.81 12.53 40.85
C ARG A 141 9.75 13.18 41.73
N GLU A 142 8.51 13.28 41.25
CA GLU A 142 7.39 13.82 42.01
C GLU A 142 7.15 13.00 43.29
N ARG A 143 7.08 11.67 43.18
CA ARG A 143 6.93 10.79 44.36
C ARG A 143 8.10 10.86 45.33
N GLN A 144 9.32 11.06 44.83
CA GLN A 144 10.49 11.24 45.69
C GLN A 144 10.43 12.59 46.39
N PHE A 145 10.11 13.66 45.68
CA PHE A 145 9.95 14.99 46.24
C PHE A 145 8.84 15.02 47.30
N SER A 146 7.65 14.51 46.99
CA SER A 146 6.54 14.44 47.95
C SER A 146 6.93 13.69 49.21
N ARG A 147 7.63 12.55 49.09
CA ARG A 147 8.14 11.82 50.26
C ARG A 147 9.16 12.61 51.06
N LEU A 148 10.13 13.25 50.40
CA LEU A 148 11.14 14.05 51.08
C LEU A 148 10.52 15.20 51.87
N VAL A 149 9.51 15.86 51.29
CA VAL A 149 8.84 17.00 51.93
C VAL A 149 7.89 16.54 53.05
N GLU A 150 7.11 15.48 52.83
CA GLU A 150 6.19 14.93 53.84
C GLU A 150 6.90 14.44 55.10
N PHE A 151 8.08 13.85 54.97
CA PHE A 151 8.85 13.33 56.10
C PHE A 151 9.98 14.28 56.56
N ALA A 152 10.05 15.50 56.04
CA ALA A 152 11.05 16.47 56.48
C ALA A 152 10.79 16.89 57.94
N PRO A 153 11.81 16.86 58.82
CA PRO A 153 11.69 17.26 60.22
C PRO A 153 11.59 18.79 60.41
N THR A 154 11.50 19.55 59.32
CA THR A 154 11.39 21.01 59.32
C THR A 154 10.05 21.41 58.69
N PRO A 155 9.39 22.46 59.21
CA PRO A 155 8.21 23.04 58.56
C PRO A 155 8.52 23.50 57.12
N VAL A 156 7.82 22.94 56.14
CA VAL A 156 7.92 23.33 54.72
C VAL A 156 6.56 23.79 54.22
N LEU A 157 6.53 24.99 53.62
CA LEU A 157 5.35 25.64 53.05
C LEU A 157 5.65 26.00 51.59
N ILE A 158 4.70 25.76 50.70
CA ILE A 158 4.74 26.21 49.30
C ILE A 158 3.63 27.24 49.11
N LEU A 159 4.00 28.43 48.61
CA LEU A 159 3.10 29.56 48.44
C LEU A 159 2.83 29.83 46.96
N SER A 160 1.64 30.35 46.68
CA SER A 160 1.32 30.89 45.35
C SER A 160 2.09 32.18 45.09
N ARG A 161 2.61 32.34 43.88
CA ARG A 161 3.39 33.51 43.47
C ARG A 161 2.57 34.82 43.50
N ASP A 162 1.25 34.74 43.30
CA ASP A 162 0.40 35.93 43.12
C ASP A 162 -0.28 36.44 44.40
N ALA A 163 -0.34 35.65 45.49
CA ALA A 163 -1.17 36.00 46.63
C ALA A 163 -0.65 35.55 48.01
N GLU A 164 0.59 35.05 48.10
CA GLU A 164 1.16 34.47 49.35
C GLU A 164 0.27 33.42 50.05
N LYS A 165 -0.69 32.85 49.31
CA LYS A 165 -1.59 31.82 49.79
C LYS A 165 -0.87 30.49 49.88
N ILE A 166 -1.14 29.75 50.94
CA ILE A 166 -0.56 28.42 51.18
C ILE A 166 -1.18 27.44 50.19
N ILE A 167 -0.37 26.91 49.25
CA ILE A 167 -0.76 25.85 48.31
C ILE A 167 -0.53 24.48 48.93
N TYR A 168 0.53 24.34 49.73
CA TYR A 168 0.91 23.09 50.36
C TYR A 168 1.67 23.35 51.67
N ALA A 169 1.41 22.52 52.69
CA ALA A 169 2.15 22.50 53.94
C ALA A 169 2.43 21.04 54.34
N ASN A 170 3.67 20.72 54.68
CA ASN A 170 4.03 19.39 55.15
C ASN A 170 3.47 19.11 56.56
N PRO A 171 3.45 17.84 57.04
CA PRO A 171 2.92 17.49 58.35
C PRO A 171 3.53 18.28 59.52
N GLU A 172 4.85 18.52 59.52
CA GLU A 172 5.49 19.31 60.57
C GLU A 172 5.06 20.79 60.56
N ALA A 173 4.89 21.39 59.37
CA ALA A 173 4.35 22.75 59.28
C ALA A 173 2.92 22.83 59.80
N ARG A 174 2.06 21.85 59.48
CA ARG A 174 0.70 21.79 60.02
C ARG A 174 0.68 21.62 61.54
N ARG A 175 1.62 20.85 62.08
CA ARG A 175 1.74 20.63 63.53
C ARG A 175 2.24 21.86 64.27
N VAL A 176 3.24 22.55 63.73
CA VAL A 176 3.90 23.70 64.37
C VAL A 176 3.09 24.99 64.22
N LEU A 177 2.48 25.20 63.05
CA LEU A 177 1.70 26.39 62.73
C LEU A 177 0.18 26.18 62.88
N GLU A 178 -0.23 25.01 63.39
CA GLU A 178 -1.64 24.63 63.61
C GLU A 178 -2.53 24.85 62.38
N LEU A 179 -1.98 24.58 61.18
CA LEU A 179 -2.68 24.81 59.90
C LEU A 179 -3.67 23.68 59.60
N ASP A 180 -4.92 24.04 59.37
CA ASP A 180 -5.94 23.13 58.87
C ASP A 180 -5.89 23.04 57.33
N PRO A 181 -5.96 21.84 56.72
CA PRO A 181 -5.97 21.69 55.26
C PRO A 181 -7.12 22.43 54.55
N SER A 182 -8.22 22.72 55.26
CA SER A 182 -9.36 23.47 54.70
C SER A 182 -9.04 24.96 54.47
N ASP A 183 -8.01 25.50 55.12
CA ASP A 183 -7.56 26.89 54.94
C ASP A 183 -6.64 27.09 53.72
N PHE A 184 -6.18 25.99 53.08
CA PHE A 184 -5.28 26.05 51.94
C PHE A 184 -5.93 26.72 50.73
N GLY A 185 -5.24 27.71 50.14
CA GLY A 185 -5.76 28.54 49.06
C GLY A 185 -6.82 29.57 49.47
N GLN A 186 -7.23 29.60 50.75
CA GLN A 186 -8.24 30.55 51.25
C GLN A 186 -7.63 31.68 52.06
N ARG A 187 -6.63 31.39 52.90
CA ARG A 187 -5.96 32.36 53.79
C ARG A 187 -4.50 32.65 53.36
N GLU A 188 -4.02 33.84 53.68
CA GLU A 188 -2.65 34.29 53.40
C GLU A 188 -1.69 33.84 54.51
N LEU A 189 -0.43 33.56 54.17
CA LEU A 189 0.56 33.09 55.14
C LEU A 189 0.78 34.10 56.29
N THR A 190 0.65 35.39 56.01
CA THR A 190 0.82 36.49 56.98
C THR A 190 -0.15 36.44 58.15
N ASP A 191 -1.29 35.76 58.03
CA ASP A 191 -2.25 35.61 59.13
C ASP A 191 -1.75 34.63 60.21
N TYR A 192 -0.82 33.75 59.86
CA TYR A 192 -0.25 32.72 60.77
C TYR A 192 1.15 33.07 61.27
N LEU A 193 1.77 34.12 60.72
CA LEU A 193 3.07 34.61 61.18
C LEU A 193 2.86 35.72 62.19
N VAL A 194 3.48 35.59 63.36
CA VAL A 194 3.55 36.68 64.34
C VAL A 194 4.23 37.87 63.64
N LYS A 195 3.54 39.02 63.59
CA LYS A 195 4.09 40.24 62.98
C LYS A 195 5.42 40.58 63.67
N PRO A 196 6.47 40.96 62.92
CA PRO A 196 7.80 41.20 63.48
C PRO A 196 7.81 42.21 64.66
N GLU A 197 6.81 43.09 64.73
CA GLU A 197 6.63 44.07 65.79
C GLU A 197 6.21 43.45 67.15
N GLU A 198 5.50 42.32 67.13
CA GLU A 198 5.07 41.59 68.34
C GLU A 198 6.10 40.56 68.79
N ALA A 199 6.89 40.00 67.88
CA ALA A 199 7.98 39.08 68.21
C ALA A 199 9.10 39.74 69.04
N LEU A 200 9.27 41.06 68.92
CA LEU A 200 10.22 41.82 69.75
C LEU A 200 9.77 41.92 71.21
N GLN A 201 8.46 41.97 71.47
CA GLN A 201 7.92 42.05 72.84
C GLN A 201 8.00 40.71 73.59
N ILE A 202 7.98 39.58 72.88
CA ILE A 202 8.07 38.24 73.48
C ILE A 202 9.52 37.90 73.88
N ARG A 203 10.54 38.51 73.24
CA ARG A 203 11.95 38.27 73.57
C ARG A 203 12.44 39.07 74.79
N ASP A 204 11.71 40.10 75.19
CA ASP A 204 12.05 41.02 76.28
C ASP A 204 11.20 40.79 77.56
N ALA A 205 10.45 39.67 77.63
CA ALA A 205 9.70 39.20 78.80
C ALA A 205 10.29 37.89 79.35
#